data_AF-A0A9P8Q3X3-F1
#
_entry.id   AF-A0A9P8Q3X3-F1
#
_cell.length_a   1.000
_cell.length_b   1.000
_cell.length_c   1.000
_cell.angle_alpha   90.00
_cell.angle_beta   90.00
_cell.angle_gamma   90.00
#
_symmetry.space_group_name_H-M   'P 1'
#
loop_
_entity.id
_entity.type
_entity.pdbx_description
1 polymer ?
#
loop_
_entity_poly.entity_id
_entity_poly.type
_entity_poly.pdbx_seq_one_letter_code
_entity_poly.pdbx_strand_id
1 'polypeptide(L)'
;MSIKPEATTSVDSAKIKTVSKQLLSAYKEQQGKLYQTQRQQIQRHREQILTKDQRLTGTLFNLLHKTVPTYESPRSQEITLDSIDLETIYSGVDEQLKKDLKFPHGDIPYDYVDCLVKELLRWYKNDFFKWVNQPETTEEQGPAKLVRVEQSNHQEQTDGKASITEVYITEKSKETIRFPRFNDPVKLLTWRQGRCGEWVNCFLLILRSLNIRARYVWNAEDHVWCEYFSPALNTWVHLDSCEESMNQPEIYCENWGKAMSYCIAVGFDCGVVDVSDKYITKQDKQLPRNKMSENQLKQLINLLNFEYMKDWEFDPKIFGLMVEANYEKLYCKRAKQGAAALHEQTVGRQSGDKEWTQARGEGGSS
;
A
#
# COMPACT_ATOMS: atom_id res chain seq x y z
N MET A 1 19.77 -63.95 -20.78
CA MET A 1 18.71 -63.38 -19.91
C MET A 1 18.72 -61.87 -20.10
N SER A 2 17.88 -61.36 -21.01
CA SER A 2 17.70 -59.92 -21.19
C SER A 2 16.66 -59.44 -20.19
N ILE A 3 17.08 -58.61 -19.25
CA ILE A 3 16.19 -57.92 -18.32
C ILE A 3 15.49 -56.83 -19.14
N LYS A 4 14.19 -57.00 -19.39
CA LYS A 4 13.34 -55.93 -19.92
C LYS A 4 13.27 -54.81 -18.86
N PRO A 5 13.31 -53.53 -19.25
CA PRO A 5 12.99 -52.47 -18.31
C PRO A 5 11.49 -52.57 -17.98
N GLU A 6 11.18 -52.67 -16.70
CA GLU A 6 9.83 -52.57 -16.17
C GLU A 6 9.24 -51.21 -16.55
N ALA A 7 8.14 -51.24 -17.30
CA ALA A 7 7.32 -50.09 -17.58
C ALA A 7 6.51 -49.75 -16.32
N THR A 8 7.12 -49.06 -15.36
CA THR A 8 6.44 -48.52 -14.19
C THR A 8 6.68 -47.01 -14.12
N THR A 9 5.78 -46.23 -14.72
CA THR A 9 5.38 -44.83 -14.33
C THR A 9 4.45 -44.17 -15.38
N SER A 10 3.43 -44.86 -15.89
CA SER A 10 2.40 -44.22 -16.75
C SER A 10 0.97 -44.36 -16.21
N VAL A 11 0.80 -44.95 -15.02
CA VAL A 11 -0.46 -44.87 -14.27
C VAL A 11 -0.63 -43.42 -13.83
N ASP A 12 -1.35 -42.71 -14.70
CA ASP A 12 -2.38 -41.74 -14.39
C ASP A 12 -2.00 -40.28 -14.15
N SER A 13 -1.03 -39.74 -14.90
CA SER A 13 -0.99 -38.28 -15.11
C SER A 13 -2.36 -37.74 -15.58
N ALA A 14 -3.08 -38.51 -16.39
CA ALA A 14 -4.45 -38.19 -16.81
C ALA A 14 -5.48 -38.26 -15.67
N LYS A 15 -5.54 -39.36 -14.87
CA LYS A 15 -6.51 -39.40 -13.76
C LYS A 15 -6.14 -38.44 -12.62
N ILE A 16 -4.86 -38.18 -12.36
CA ILE A 16 -4.42 -37.13 -11.43
C ILE A 16 -4.92 -35.77 -11.92
N LYS A 17 -4.72 -35.42 -13.21
CA LYS A 17 -5.27 -34.18 -13.79
C LYS A 17 -6.79 -34.10 -13.65
N THR A 18 -7.50 -35.20 -13.88
CA THR A 18 -8.96 -35.26 -13.74
C THR A 18 -9.40 -35.05 -12.30
N VAL A 19 -8.81 -35.76 -11.35
CA VAL A 19 -9.12 -35.64 -9.91
C VAL A 19 -8.76 -34.24 -9.39
N SER A 20 -7.62 -33.68 -9.79
CA SER A 20 -7.23 -32.31 -9.44
C SER A 20 -8.24 -31.28 -9.95
N LYS A 21 -8.73 -31.43 -11.19
CA LYS A 21 -9.78 -30.56 -11.73
C LYS A 21 -11.10 -30.69 -10.96
N GLN A 22 -11.49 -31.91 -10.62
CA GLN A 22 -12.70 -32.16 -9.82
C GLN A 22 -12.58 -31.54 -8.42
N LEU A 23 -11.43 -31.68 -7.77
CA LEU A 23 -11.16 -31.09 -6.46
C LEU A 23 -11.20 -29.55 -6.50
N LEU A 24 -10.57 -28.94 -7.49
CA LEU A 24 -10.60 -27.48 -7.67
C LEU A 24 -12.02 -26.97 -7.92
N SER A 25 -12.81 -27.71 -8.72
CA SER A 25 -14.22 -27.39 -8.97
C SER A 25 -15.04 -27.47 -7.69
N ALA A 26 -14.89 -28.55 -6.92
CA ALA A 26 -15.60 -28.75 -5.66
C ALA A 26 -15.21 -27.67 -4.62
N TYR A 27 -13.92 -27.33 -4.54
CA TYR A 27 -13.44 -26.27 -3.66
C TYR A 27 -14.02 -24.90 -4.05
N LYS A 28 -14.04 -24.57 -5.36
CA LYS A 28 -14.67 -23.34 -5.85
C LYS A 28 -16.15 -23.25 -5.48
N GLU A 29 -16.90 -24.34 -5.63
CA GLU A 29 -18.32 -24.40 -5.25
C GLU A 29 -18.50 -24.23 -3.74
N GLN A 30 -17.67 -24.89 -2.93
CA GLN A 30 -17.69 -24.77 -1.47
C GLN A 30 -17.39 -23.33 -1.01
N GLN A 31 -16.39 -22.67 -1.62
CA GLN A 31 -16.08 -21.27 -1.35
C GLN A 31 -17.25 -20.35 -1.72
N GLY A 32 -17.94 -20.61 -2.84
CA GLY A 32 -19.15 -19.88 -3.22
C GLY A 32 -20.28 -20.01 -2.17
N LYS A 33 -20.52 -21.22 -1.65
CA LYS A 33 -21.52 -21.46 -0.58
C LYS A 33 -21.14 -20.77 0.73
N LEU A 34 -19.86 -20.83 1.11
CA LEU A 34 -19.34 -20.15 2.30
C LEU A 34 -19.46 -18.64 2.15
N TYR A 35 -19.11 -18.11 0.99
CA TYR A 35 -19.26 -16.70 0.66
C TYR A 35 -20.71 -16.26 0.86
N GLN A 36 -21.68 -16.94 0.23
CA GLN A 36 -23.11 -16.65 0.38
C GLN A 36 -23.61 -16.73 1.83
N THR A 37 -23.15 -17.73 2.60
CA THR A 37 -23.52 -17.89 4.02
C THR A 37 -22.98 -16.73 4.87
N GLN A 38 -21.71 -16.35 4.65
CA GLN A 38 -21.09 -15.21 5.31
C GLN A 38 -21.81 -13.91 4.98
N ARG A 39 -22.21 -13.71 3.71
CA ARG A 39 -23.04 -12.55 3.30
C ARG A 39 -24.28 -12.41 4.17
N GLN A 40 -25.05 -13.49 4.36
CA GLN A 40 -26.28 -13.47 5.14
C GLN A 40 -26.02 -13.17 6.62
N GLN A 41 -24.98 -13.77 7.21
CA GLN A 41 -24.64 -13.54 8.62
C GLN A 41 -24.17 -12.11 8.88
N ILE A 42 -23.34 -11.56 7.99
CA ILE A 42 -22.82 -10.19 8.08
C ILE A 42 -23.97 -9.19 7.97
N GLN A 43 -24.90 -9.39 7.04
CA GLN A 43 -26.07 -8.51 6.87
C GLN A 43 -26.92 -8.43 8.15
N ARG A 44 -27.10 -9.56 8.85
CA ARG A 44 -27.87 -9.62 10.10
C ARG A 44 -27.24 -8.86 11.27
N HIS A 45 -25.91 -8.79 11.33
CA HIS A 45 -25.18 -8.17 12.45
C HIS A 45 -24.57 -6.81 12.11
N ARG A 46 -24.90 -6.26 10.94
CA ARG A 46 -24.30 -5.04 10.38
C ARG A 46 -24.28 -3.86 11.36
N GLU A 47 -25.43 -3.55 11.99
CA GLU A 47 -25.55 -2.41 12.92
C GLU A 47 -24.68 -2.58 14.18
N GLN A 48 -24.57 -3.81 14.70
CA GLN A 48 -23.75 -4.11 15.87
C GLN A 48 -22.25 -4.02 15.58
N ILE A 49 -21.84 -4.26 14.32
CA ILE A 49 -20.45 -4.15 13.87
C ILE A 49 -20.07 -2.67 13.69
N LEU A 50 -20.94 -1.88 13.05
CA LEU A 50 -20.67 -0.48 12.70
C LEU A 50 -20.71 0.50 13.89
N THR A 51 -21.36 0.13 14.99
CA THR A 51 -21.51 0.99 16.19
C THR A 51 -20.25 1.10 17.05
N LYS A 52 -19.19 0.35 16.72
CA LYS A 52 -17.96 0.25 17.54
C LYS A 52 -16.81 1.03 16.90
N ASP A 53 -15.97 1.65 17.74
CA ASP A 53 -14.96 2.68 17.40
C ASP A 53 -15.25 3.37 16.05
N GLN A 54 -16.06 4.41 16.12
CA GLN A 54 -16.51 5.14 14.94
C GLN A 54 -15.36 5.78 14.16
N ARG A 55 -14.19 6.02 14.79
CA ARG A 55 -13.04 6.62 14.13
C ARG A 55 -12.34 5.60 13.24
N LEU A 56 -11.95 4.44 13.79
CA LEU A 56 -11.30 3.39 12.98
C LEU A 56 -12.25 2.91 11.87
N THR A 57 -13.51 2.65 12.22
CA THR A 57 -14.55 2.25 11.25
C THR A 57 -14.71 3.31 10.15
N GLY A 58 -14.78 4.59 10.52
CA GLY A 58 -14.89 5.71 9.57
C GLY A 58 -13.67 5.85 8.66
N THR A 59 -12.46 5.68 9.20
CA THR A 59 -11.21 5.71 8.41
C THR A 59 -11.20 4.62 7.37
N LEU A 60 -11.44 3.35 7.76
CA LEU A 60 -11.42 2.23 6.82
C LEU A 60 -12.53 2.35 5.77
N PHE A 61 -13.72 2.79 6.18
CA PHE A 61 -14.83 3.04 5.26
C PHE A 61 -14.47 4.13 4.23
N ASN A 62 -13.90 5.26 4.67
CA ASN A 62 -13.50 6.34 3.76
C ASN A 62 -12.38 5.90 2.81
N LEU A 63 -11.37 5.17 3.30
CA LEU A 63 -10.31 4.64 2.45
C LEU A 63 -10.88 3.73 1.35
N LEU A 64 -11.77 2.81 1.72
CA LEU A 64 -12.34 1.82 0.80
C LEU A 64 -13.32 2.44 -0.21
N HIS A 65 -14.19 3.34 0.23
CA HIS A 65 -15.29 3.85 -0.60
C HIS A 65 -15.04 5.23 -1.22
N LYS A 66 -14.07 6.00 -0.73
CA LYS A 66 -13.77 7.34 -1.26
C LYS A 66 -12.37 7.43 -1.83
N THR A 67 -11.34 7.02 -1.07
CA THR A 67 -9.94 7.19 -1.50
C THR A 67 -9.57 6.24 -2.63
N VAL A 68 -9.63 4.93 -2.39
CA VAL A 68 -9.20 3.91 -3.37
C VAL A 68 -9.92 4.01 -4.72
N PRO A 69 -11.25 4.25 -4.78
CA PRO A 69 -11.94 4.41 -6.06
C PRO A 69 -11.45 5.60 -6.91
N THR A 70 -10.81 6.61 -6.30
CA THR A 70 -10.25 7.73 -7.08
C THR A 70 -9.11 7.29 -8.00
N TYR A 71 -8.36 6.25 -7.63
CA TYR A 71 -7.23 5.73 -8.43
C TYR A 71 -7.67 4.92 -9.65
N GLU A 72 -8.95 4.53 -9.70
CA GLU A 72 -9.55 3.75 -10.80
C GLU A 72 -10.33 4.62 -11.80
N SER A 73 -10.32 5.94 -11.63
CA SER A 73 -10.97 6.84 -12.58
C SER A 73 -10.20 6.82 -13.91
N PRO A 74 -10.82 6.42 -15.03
CA PRO A 74 -10.13 6.38 -16.34
C PRO A 74 -9.57 7.74 -16.74
N ARG A 75 -10.31 8.82 -16.44
CA ARG A 75 -9.86 10.19 -16.69
C ARG A 75 -8.64 10.55 -15.86
N SER A 76 -8.62 10.20 -14.58
CA SER A 76 -7.46 10.46 -13.72
C SER A 76 -6.23 9.68 -14.20
N GLN A 77 -6.43 8.44 -14.65
CA GLN A 77 -5.35 7.62 -15.18
C GLN A 77 -4.79 8.18 -16.50
N GLU A 78 -5.66 8.63 -17.41
CA GLU A 78 -5.26 9.31 -18.65
C GLU A 78 -4.42 10.56 -18.37
N ILE A 79 -4.91 11.47 -17.51
CA ILE A 79 -4.16 12.67 -17.12
C ILE A 79 -2.82 12.31 -16.49
N THR A 80 -2.75 11.21 -15.74
CA THR A 80 -1.50 10.74 -15.12
C THR A 80 -0.49 10.31 -16.18
N LEU A 81 -0.92 9.51 -17.16
CA LEU A 81 -0.05 9.07 -18.25
C LEU A 81 0.48 10.24 -19.08
N ASP A 82 -0.32 11.28 -19.27
CA ASP A 82 0.11 12.53 -19.94
C ASP A 82 1.08 13.37 -19.08
N SER A 83 1.06 13.20 -17.77
CA SER A 83 1.83 14.03 -16.81
C SER A 83 3.20 13.45 -16.43
N ILE A 84 3.43 12.16 -16.67
CA ILE A 84 4.65 11.44 -16.30
C ILE A 84 5.54 11.21 -17.52
N ASP A 85 6.86 11.25 -17.32
CA ASP A 85 7.83 11.02 -18.38
C ASP A 85 8.09 9.52 -18.57
N LEU A 86 7.21 8.87 -19.33
CA LEU A 86 7.31 7.45 -19.62
C LEU A 86 8.62 7.09 -20.33
N GLU A 87 9.15 7.96 -21.19
CA GLU A 87 10.39 7.70 -21.92
C GLU A 87 11.58 7.60 -20.95
N THR A 88 11.71 8.56 -20.03
CA THR A 88 12.75 8.53 -19.00
C THR A 88 12.60 7.30 -18.08
N ILE A 89 11.37 7.00 -17.64
CA ILE A 89 11.10 5.85 -16.76
C ILE A 89 11.49 4.54 -17.45
N TYR A 90 10.97 4.27 -18.66
CA TYR A 90 11.26 3.01 -19.36
C TYR A 90 12.73 2.89 -19.79
N SER A 91 13.38 4.01 -20.14
CA SER A 91 14.82 4.03 -20.41
C SER A 91 15.62 3.67 -19.16
N GLY A 92 15.22 4.17 -17.98
CA GLY A 92 15.81 3.81 -16.69
C GLY A 92 15.66 2.32 -16.38
N VAL A 93 14.49 1.73 -16.65
CA VAL A 93 14.26 0.29 -16.51
C VAL A 93 15.20 -0.50 -17.41
N ASP A 94 15.32 -0.13 -18.68
CA ASP A 94 16.18 -0.82 -19.64
C ASP A 94 17.67 -0.72 -19.25
N GLU A 95 18.10 0.43 -18.73
CA GLU A 95 19.45 0.60 -18.19
C GLU A 95 19.69 -0.26 -16.96
N GLN A 96 18.72 -0.30 -16.04
CA GLN A 96 18.80 -1.15 -14.87
C GLN A 96 18.91 -2.62 -15.28
N LEU A 97 18.05 -3.08 -16.19
CA LEU A 97 18.10 -4.45 -16.72
C LEU A 97 19.45 -4.74 -17.39
N LYS A 98 20.02 -3.80 -18.13
CA LYS A 98 21.38 -3.95 -18.73
C LYS A 98 22.48 -4.06 -17.67
N LYS A 99 22.36 -3.35 -16.55
CA LYS A 99 23.31 -3.40 -15.43
C LYS A 99 23.14 -4.71 -14.64
N ASP A 100 21.89 -5.11 -14.40
CA ASP A 100 21.52 -6.32 -13.66
C ASP A 100 21.77 -7.60 -14.49
N LEU A 101 21.88 -7.53 -15.83
CA LEU A 101 22.42 -8.60 -16.66
C LEU A 101 23.88 -8.98 -16.31
N LYS A 102 24.59 -8.17 -15.51
CA LYS A 102 25.95 -8.47 -15.00
C LYS A 102 25.98 -8.95 -13.55
N PHE A 103 24.84 -8.98 -12.87
CA PHE A 103 24.72 -9.54 -11.54
C PHE A 103 23.64 -10.64 -11.53
N PRO A 104 23.98 -11.91 -11.26
CA PRO A 104 23.00 -12.80 -10.66
C PRO A 104 22.78 -12.31 -9.22
N HIS A 105 22.11 -11.16 -9.04
CA HIS A 105 21.86 -10.60 -7.72
C HIS A 105 20.81 -11.47 -7.01
N GLY A 106 21.33 -12.39 -6.18
CA GLY A 106 20.76 -12.92 -4.94
C GLY A 106 19.27 -13.25 -4.93
N ASP A 107 18.96 -14.56 -4.97
CA ASP A 107 17.78 -15.28 -4.45
C ASP A 107 16.34 -14.78 -4.72
N ILE A 108 16.10 -13.55 -5.17
CA ILE A 108 14.78 -12.96 -5.38
C ILE A 108 14.53 -12.77 -6.88
N PRO A 109 13.65 -13.59 -7.49
CA PRO A 109 13.41 -13.54 -8.93
C PRO A 109 12.47 -12.37 -9.27
N TYR A 110 13.01 -11.18 -9.48
CA TYR A 110 12.24 -10.04 -9.98
C TYR A 110 11.99 -10.13 -11.49
N ASP A 111 10.79 -9.73 -11.93
CA ASP A 111 10.43 -9.59 -13.34
C ASP A 111 10.50 -8.12 -13.82
N TYR A 112 10.06 -7.88 -15.05
CA TYR A 112 10.04 -6.54 -15.64
C TYR A 112 9.16 -5.54 -14.87
N VAL A 113 8.01 -6.00 -14.33
CA VAL A 113 7.12 -5.14 -13.54
C VAL A 113 7.79 -4.74 -12.23
N ASP A 114 8.52 -5.66 -11.60
CA ASP A 114 9.31 -5.37 -10.40
C ASP A 114 10.40 -4.32 -10.68
N CYS A 115 11.11 -4.44 -11.81
CA CYS A 115 12.08 -3.43 -12.24
C CYS A 115 11.43 -2.07 -12.53
N LEU A 116 10.26 -2.06 -13.19
CA LEU A 116 9.50 -0.84 -13.43
C LEU A 116 9.09 -0.16 -12.13
N VAL A 117 8.60 -0.91 -11.14
CA VAL A 117 8.23 -0.36 -9.83
C VAL A 117 9.43 0.24 -9.11
N LYS A 118 10.58 -0.43 -9.15
CA LYS A 118 11.82 0.06 -8.56
C LYS A 118 12.30 1.35 -9.22
N GLU A 119 12.28 1.43 -10.55
CA GLU A 119 12.63 2.65 -11.28
C GLU A 119 11.62 3.78 -11.03
N LEU A 120 10.33 3.47 -10.93
CA LEU A 120 9.30 4.44 -10.55
C LEU A 120 9.55 5.05 -9.18
N LEU A 121 9.99 4.28 -8.19
CA LEU A 121 10.36 4.82 -6.87
C LEU A 121 11.51 5.83 -6.99
N ARG A 122 12.58 5.46 -7.70
CA ARG A 122 13.74 6.33 -7.95
C ARG A 122 13.31 7.62 -8.63
N TRP A 123 12.64 7.51 -9.78
CA TRP A 123 12.19 8.66 -10.56
C TRP A 123 11.23 9.53 -9.74
N TYR A 124 10.28 8.93 -9.03
CA TYR A 124 9.30 9.67 -8.25
C TYR A 124 9.95 10.52 -7.17
N LYS A 125 10.89 9.94 -6.41
CA LYS A 125 11.57 10.63 -5.32
C LYS A 125 12.57 11.68 -5.80
N ASN A 126 13.35 11.36 -6.83
CA ASN A 126 14.50 12.17 -7.22
C ASN A 126 14.15 13.22 -8.29
N ASP A 127 13.17 12.93 -9.15
CA ASP A 127 12.91 13.73 -10.35
C ASP A 127 11.50 14.38 -10.33
N PHE A 128 10.50 13.74 -9.71
CA PHE A 128 9.10 14.16 -9.84
C PHE A 128 8.50 14.88 -8.62
N PHE A 129 8.68 14.35 -7.41
CA PHE A 129 7.94 14.79 -6.22
C PHE A 129 8.86 15.25 -5.09
N LYS A 130 8.48 16.32 -4.39
CA LYS A 130 9.32 16.97 -3.38
C LYS A 130 8.76 16.87 -1.97
N TRP A 131 9.64 16.60 -1.02
CA TRP A 131 9.27 16.57 0.39
C TRP A 131 9.26 17.99 0.96
N VAL A 132 8.20 18.34 1.70
CA VAL A 132 8.03 19.68 2.29
C VAL A 132 7.79 19.57 3.79
N ASN A 133 8.83 19.83 4.58
CA ASN A 133 8.67 20.10 6.02
C ASN A 133 8.02 21.47 6.22
N GLN A 134 8.59 22.49 5.58
CA GLN A 134 8.15 23.87 5.53
C GLN A 134 8.30 24.38 4.09
N PRO A 135 7.46 25.33 3.64
CA PRO A 135 7.56 25.89 2.30
C PRO A 135 8.93 26.52 2.03
N GLU A 136 9.43 26.38 0.80
CA GLU A 136 10.67 27.02 0.40
C GLU A 136 10.51 28.53 0.27
N THR A 137 11.58 29.24 0.63
CA THR A 137 11.65 30.70 0.68
C THR A 137 12.97 31.18 0.11
N THR A 138 13.01 32.37 -0.48
CA THR A 138 14.27 33.01 -0.90
C THR A 138 15.05 33.56 0.30
N GLU A 139 16.32 33.93 0.09
CA GLU A 139 17.13 34.56 1.14
C GLU A 139 16.56 35.90 1.62
N GLU A 140 15.90 36.67 0.73
CA GLU A 140 15.25 37.94 1.10
C GLU A 140 14.00 37.70 1.95
N GLN A 141 13.27 36.61 1.69
CA GLN A 141 12.11 36.21 2.47
C GLN A 141 12.49 35.70 3.86
N GLY A 142 13.58 34.94 3.96
CA GLY A 142 13.99 34.24 5.16
C GLY A 142 13.06 33.06 5.52
N PRO A 143 13.39 32.28 6.57
CA PRO A 143 12.69 31.04 6.90
C PRO A 143 11.18 31.20 7.05
N ALA A 144 10.41 30.20 6.62
CA ALA A 144 8.97 30.16 6.78
C ALA A 144 8.57 29.53 8.13
N LYS A 145 7.92 30.31 9.00
CA LYS A 145 7.41 29.80 10.28
C LYS A 145 5.91 29.52 10.19
N LEU A 146 5.50 28.32 10.59
CA LEU A 146 4.07 27.98 10.70
C LEU A 146 3.41 28.88 11.76
N VAL A 147 2.37 29.60 11.37
CA VAL A 147 1.63 30.50 12.26
C VAL A 147 0.30 29.90 12.68
N ARG A 148 -0.39 29.24 11.75
CA ARG A 148 -1.67 28.59 12.03
C ARG A 148 -2.01 27.54 10.98
N VAL A 149 -2.94 26.67 11.34
CA VAL A 149 -3.65 25.78 10.42
C VAL A 149 -5.10 26.24 10.39
N GLU A 150 -5.65 26.45 9.20
CA GLU A 150 -7.02 26.91 9.02
C GLU A 150 -7.76 26.03 8.00
N GLN A 151 -9.08 26.18 7.93
CA GLN A 151 -9.86 25.54 6.88
C GLN A 151 -9.46 26.12 5.52
N SER A 152 -9.28 25.25 4.53
CA SER A 152 -8.96 25.68 3.17
C SER A 152 -10.04 26.58 2.59
N ASN A 153 -9.67 27.55 1.77
CA ASN A 153 -10.65 28.43 1.12
C ASN A 153 -11.40 27.68 -0.01
N HIS A 154 -12.44 28.30 -0.57
CA HIS A 154 -13.26 27.66 -1.61
C HIS A 154 -12.46 27.25 -2.85
N GLN A 155 -11.48 28.06 -3.24
CA GLN A 155 -10.63 27.76 -4.39
C GLN A 155 -9.75 26.53 -4.12
N GLU A 156 -9.08 26.47 -2.97
CA GLU A 156 -8.25 25.34 -2.54
C GLU A 156 -9.05 24.03 -2.41
N GLN A 157 -10.30 24.13 -1.92
CA GLN A 157 -11.22 22.99 -1.87
C GLN A 157 -11.62 22.51 -3.26
N THR A 158 -11.87 23.43 -4.19
CA THR A 158 -12.29 23.12 -5.56
C THR A 158 -11.14 22.58 -6.40
N ASP A 159 -9.94 23.13 -6.25
CA ASP A 159 -8.77 22.80 -7.07
C ASP A 159 -8.16 21.43 -6.75
N GLY A 160 -8.24 21.01 -5.49
CA GLY A 160 -7.57 19.77 -5.08
C GLY A 160 -8.12 19.15 -3.81
N LYS A 161 -9.37 19.47 -3.43
CA LYS A 161 -10.04 18.91 -2.26
C LYS A 161 -9.24 19.09 -0.98
N ALA A 162 -8.54 20.21 -0.84
CA ALA A 162 -7.84 20.52 0.40
C ALA A 162 -8.87 20.76 1.51
N SER A 163 -8.71 20.09 2.64
CA SER A 163 -9.55 20.30 3.82
C SER A 163 -8.96 21.34 4.77
N ILE A 164 -7.62 21.34 4.88
CA ILE A 164 -6.85 22.23 5.74
C ILE A 164 -5.73 22.89 4.93
N THR A 165 -5.40 24.12 5.33
CA THR A 165 -4.30 24.90 4.78
C THR A 165 -3.40 25.36 5.91
N GLU A 166 -2.12 25.02 5.80
CA GLU A 166 -1.09 25.51 6.71
C GLU A 166 -0.67 26.91 6.25
N VAL A 167 -0.67 27.87 7.17
CA VAL A 167 -0.30 29.26 6.89
C VAL A 167 1.01 29.59 7.57
N TYR A 168 1.99 29.92 6.76
CA TYR A 168 3.33 30.28 7.16
C TYR A 168 3.54 31.79 6.99
N ILE A 169 4.41 32.37 7.81
CA ILE A 169 4.90 33.74 7.62
C ILE A 169 6.42 33.67 7.53
N THR A 170 6.97 34.34 6.51
CA THR A 170 8.41 34.44 6.31
C THR A 170 9.02 35.39 7.35
N GLU A 171 10.19 35.04 7.89
CA GLU A 171 10.75 35.78 9.02
C GLU A 171 11.25 37.18 8.65
N LYS A 172 11.81 37.39 7.44
CA LYS A 172 12.35 38.69 7.01
C LYS A 172 11.33 39.53 6.27
N SER A 173 10.69 38.99 5.22
CA SER A 173 9.75 39.77 4.40
C SER A 173 8.35 39.91 5.02
N LYS A 174 8.02 39.10 6.04
CA LYS A 174 6.69 39.04 6.68
C LYS A 174 5.56 38.69 5.70
N GLU A 175 5.90 38.06 4.59
CA GLU A 175 4.95 37.59 3.59
C GLU A 175 4.24 36.33 4.09
N THR A 176 2.97 36.20 3.72
CA THR A 176 2.16 35.03 4.07
C THR A 176 2.25 33.98 2.96
N ILE A 177 2.64 32.76 3.31
CA ILE A 177 2.64 31.60 2.41
C ILE A 177 1.54 30.65 2.84
N ARG A 178 0.73 30.20 1.89
CA ARG A 178 -0.32 29.20 2.09
C ARG A 178 0.12 27.86 1.53
N PHE A 179 0.02 26.81 2.33
CA PHE A 179 0.32 25.45 1.94
C PHE A 179 -0.93 24.57 2.12
N PRO A 180 -1.82 24.53 1.12
CA PRO A 180 -3.01 23.69 1.15
C PRO A 180 -2.64 22.20 1.09
N ARG A 181 -3.26 21.39 1.96
CA ARG A 181 -3.06 19.94 2.01
C ARG A 181 -4.02 19.26 1.03
N PHE A 182 -3.63 19.22 -0.24
CA PHE A 182 -4.47 18.68 -1.33
C PHE A 182 -4.66 17.16 -1.19
N ASN A 183 -5.91 16.71 -1.38
CA ASN A 183 -6.29 15.30 -1.33
C ASN A 183 -6.66 14.74 -2.72
N ASP A 184 -6.79 15.58 -3.74
CA ASP A 184 -7.02 15.11 -5.10
C ASP A 184 -5.70 14.65 -5.74
N PRO A 185 -5.53 13.36 -6.07
CA PRO A 185 -4.27 12.86 -6.62
C PRO A 185 -3.95 13.46 -8.00
N VAL A 186 -4.95 13.90 -8.78
CA VAL A 186 -4.71 14.59 -10.05
C VAL A 186 -4.10 15.98 -9.81
N LYS A 187 -4.57 16.71 -8.80
CA LYS A 187 -3.96 17.99 -8.43
C LYS A 187 -2.50 17.79 -8.02
N LEU A 188 -2.19 16.70 -7.32
CA LEU A 188 -0.85 16.39 -6.86
C LEU A 188 0.16 16.15 -8.00
N LEU A 189 -0.28 15.71 -9.19
CA LEU A 189 0.59 15.58 -10.37
C LEU A 189 1.20 16.91 -10.82
N THR A 190 0.50 18.02 -10.57
CA THR A 190 0.98 19.38 -10.87
C THR A 190 1.57 20.06 -9.64
N TRP A 191 1.05 19.77 -8.44
CA TRP A 191 1.55 20.33 -7.20
C TRP A 191 2.94 19.80 -6.83
N ARG A 192 3.19 18.51 -7.10
CA ARG A 192 4.50 17.82 -7.00
C ARG A 192 5.24 17.98 -5.68
N GLN A 193 4.52 18.25 -4.59
CA GLN A 193 5.14 18.45 -3.28
C GLN A 193 4.20 18.11 -2.13
N GLY A 194 4.75 17.72 -0.99
CA GLY A 194 3.95 17.36 0.18
C GLY A 194 4.69 16.51 1.20
N ARG A 195 3.91 15.79 2.01
CA ARG A 195 4.42 14.83 3.01
C ARG A 195 3.86 13.43 2.70
N CYS A 196 4.09 12.45 3.57
CA CYS A 196 3.76 11.05 3.30
C CYS A 196 2.35 10.82 2.74
N GLY A 197 1.34 11.56 3.21
CA GLY A 197 -0.03 11.51 2.68
C GLY A 197 -0.12 11.87 1.20
N GLU A 198 0.42 13.04 0.80
CA GLU A 198 0.43 13.48 -0.60
C GLU A 198 1.32 12.58 -1.48
N TRP A 199 2.48 12.17 -0.96
CA TRP A 199 3.41 11.27 -1.64
C TRP A 199 2.74 9.95 -2.01
N VAL A 200 2.11 9.28 -1.04
CA VAL A 200 1.41 8.01 -1.26
C VAL A 200 0.20 8.18 -2.17
N ASN A 201 -0.57 9.25 -1.98
CA ASN A 201 -1.78 9.50 -2.76
C ASN A 201 -1.48 9.67 -4.26
N CYS A 202 -0.46 10.46 -4.59
CA CYS A 202 -0.04 10.65 -5.98
C CYS A 202 0.65 9.41 -6.55
N PHE A 203 1.54 8.76 -5.78
CA PHE A 203 2.24 7.57 -6.24
C PHE A 203 1.30 6.39 -6.53
N LEU A 204 0.26 6.18 -5.71
CA LEU A 204 -0.76 5.15 -5.97
C LEU A 204 -1.50 5.41 -7.28
N LEU A 205 -1.86 6.65 -7.58
CA LEU A 205 -2.48 6.97 -8.87
C LEU A 205 -1.55 6.61 -10.03
N ILE A 206 -0.25 6.89 -9.93
CA ILE A 206 0.74 6.53 -10.95
C ILE A 206 0.83 5.01 -11.13
N LEU A 207 0.97 4.24 -10.05
CA LEU A 207 1.00 2.77 -10.11
C LEU A 207 -0.27 2.21 -10.77
N ARG A 208 -1.45 2.70 -10.37
CA ARG A 208 -2.72 2.23 -10.93
C ARG A 208 -2.90 2.62 -12.40
N SER A 209 -2.40 3.78 -12.82
CA SER A 209 -2.43 4.25 -14.22
C SER A 209 -1.58 3.37 -15.15
N LEU A 210 -0.50 2.79 -14.62
CA LEU A 210 0.35 1.81 -15.32
C LEU A 210 -0.18 0.37 -15.21
N ASN A 211 -1.43 0.21 -14.75
CA ASN A 211 -2.07 -1.08 -14.52
C ASN A 211 -1.32 -1.99 -13.52
N ILE A 212 -0.56 -1.40 -12.60
CA ILE A 212 0.13 -2.13 -11.52
C ILE A 212 -0.84 -2.28 -10.36
N ARG A 213 -1.06 -3.51 -9.90
CA ARG A 213 -1.92 -3.78 -8.73
C ARG A 213 -1.28 -3.20 -7.49
N ALA A 214 -1.93 -2.22 -6.87
CA ALA A 214 -1.41 -1.52 -5.70
C ALA A 214 -2.49 -1.31 -4.64
N ARG A 215 -2.07 -1.22 -3.38
CA ARG A 215 -2.94 -0.95 -2.23
C ARG A 215 -2.32 0.09 -1.30
N TYR A 216 -3.18 0.90 -0.71
CA TYR A 216 -2.85 1.91 0.28
C TYR A 216 -2.64 1.24 1.63
N VAL A 217 -1.52 1.47 2.31
CA VAL A 217 -1.31 0.97 3.68
C VAL A 217 -1.39 2.12 4.67
N TRP A 218 -2.36 2.03 5.57
CA TRP A 218 -2.58 2.98 6.64
C TRP A 218 -2.00 2.45 7.95
N ASN A 219 -1.09 3.19 8.57
CA ASN A 219 -0.67 2.96 9.95
C ASN A 219 -1.34 3.96 10.91
N ALA A 220 -1.80 3.45 12.05
CA ALA A 220 -2.50 4.23 13.06
C ALA A 220 -1.66 5.35 13.70
N GLU A 221 -0.34 5.19 13.70
CA GLU A 221 0.64 6.13 14.24
C GLU A 221 1.16 7.08 13.14
N ASP A 222 0.23 7.62 12.35
CA ASP A 222 0.46 8.79 11.48
C ASP A 222 1.45 8.58 10.32
N HIS A 223 1.49 7.35 9.78
CA HIS A 223 2.27 7.07 8.59
C HIS A 223 1.50 6.23 7.60
N VAL A 224 1.84 6.38 6.33
CA VAL A 224 1.15 5.75 5.21
C VAL A 224 2.16 5.41 4.14
N TRP A 225 1.95 4.28 3.46
CA TRP A 225 2.80 3.80 2.37
C TRP A 225 1.97 2.94 1.41
N CYS A 226 2.62 2.24 0.49
CA CYS A 226 1.96 1.43 -0.53
C CYS A 226 2.41 -0.03 -0.44
N GLU A 227 1.61 -0.93 -1.00
CA GLU A 227 2.09 -2.23 -1.44
C GLU A 227 1.70 -2.45 -2.89
N TYR A 228 2.55 -3.14 -3.65
CA TYR A 228 2.18 -3.63 -4.97
C TYR A 228 2.22 -5.15 -4.99
N PHE A 229 1.45 -5.76 -5.90
CA PHE A 229 1.51 -7.19 -6.10
C PHE A 229 2.58 -7.52 -7.14
N SER A 230 3.66 -8.18 -6.72
CA SER A 230 4.69 -8.69 -7.62
C SER A 230 4.21 -9.99 -8.27
N PRO A 231 4.08 -10.07 -9.60
CA PRO A 231 3.71 -11.30 -10.28
C PRO A 231 4.78 -12.38 -10.13
N ALA A 232 6.06 -12.00 -10.16
CA ALA A 232 7.18 -12.91 -10.04
C ALA A 232 7.30 -13.54 -8.65
N LEU A 233 7.09 -12.74 -7.59
CA LEU A 233 7.07 -13.24 -6.21
C LEU A 233 5.72 -13.80 -5.77
N ASN A 234 4.67 -13.55 -6.56
CA ASN A 234 3.30 -13.94 -6.28
C ASN A 234 2.84 -13.53 -4.86
N THR A 235 3.19 -12.30 -4.47
CA THR A 235 2.90 -11.73 -3.14
C THR A 235 2.84 -10.21 -3.17
N TRP A 236 2.24 -9.63 -2.13
CA TRP A 236 2.27 -8.19 -1.89
C TRP A 236 3.63 -7.77 -1.33
N VAL A 237 4.30 -6.89 -2.05
CA VAL A 237 5.62 -6.34 -1.73
C VAL A 237 5.45 -4.93 -1.17
N HIS A 238 6.20 -4.64 -0.11
CA HIS A 238 6.24 -3.31 0.52
C HIS A 238 6.81 -2.26 -0.44
N LEU A 239 6.21 -1.07 -0.47
CA LEU A 239 6.72 0.11 -1.16
C LEU A 239 6.55 1.36 -0.31
N ASP A 240 7.64 2.09 -0.13
CA ASP A 240 7.61 3.44 0.44
C ASP A 240 8.22 4.44 -0.54
N SER A 241 7.36 5.27 -1.14
CA SER A 241 7.79 6.29 -2.09
C SER A 241 8.58 7.42 -1.43
N CYS A 242 8.35 7.70 -0.14
CA CYS A 242 9.11 8.73 0.59
C CYS A 242 10.55 8.29 0.83
N GLU A 243 10.76 6.98 0.98
CA GLU A 243 12.05 6.39 1.32
C GLU A 243 12.78 5.77 0.12
N GLU A 244 12.17 5.72 -1.07
CA GLU A 244 12.67 4.94 -2.21
C GLU A 244 12.95 3.48 -1.82
N SER A 245 12.04 2.91 -1.02
CA SER A 245 12.21 1.59 -0.42
C SER A 245 11.25 0.59 -1.04
N MET A 246 11.77 -0.57 -1.44
CA MET A 246 11.02 -1.69 -1.98
C MET A 246 11.40 -2.97 -1.22
N ASN A 247 10.38 -3.74 -0.85
CA ASN A 247 10.53 -5.04 -0.18
C ASN A 247 11.27 -5.03 1.18
N GLN A 248 11.26 -3.90 1.89
CA GLN A 248 11.85 -3.74 3.23
C GLN A 248 10.79 -3.37 4.29
N PRO A 249 9.80 -4.24 4.58
CA PRO A 249 8.74 -3.94 5.54
C PRO A 249 9.25 -3.66 6.97
N GLU A 250 10.45 -4.12 7.31
CA GLU A 250 11.12 -3.90 8.59
C GLU A 250 11.58 -2.44 8.81
N ILE A 251 11.55 -1.59 7.78
CA ILE A 251 12.04 -0.20 7.85
C ILE A 251 11.43 0.58 9.02
N TYR A 252 10.15 0.39 9.30
CA TYR A 252 9.44 1.15 10.34
C TYR A 252 9.73 0.61 11.73
N CYS A 253 9.49 -0.69 11.95
CA CYS A 253 9.57 -1.29 13.29
C CYS A 253 11.02 -1.48 13.73
N GLU A 254 11.90 -1.86 12.80
CA GLU A 254 13.28 -2.21 13.14
C GLU A 254 14.23 -1.05 12.95
N ASN A 255 14.23 -0.40 11.77
CA ASN A 255 15.20 0.64 11.48
C ASN A 255 14.82 1.97 12.15
N TRP A 256 13.57 2.39 12.06
CA TRP A 256 13.11 3.61 12.74
C TRP A 256 12.81 3.38 14.22
N GLY A 257 12.70 2.12 14.67
CA GLY A 257 12.30 1.79 16.02
C GLY A 257 10.87 2.24 16.37
N LYS A 258 10.01 2.43 15.36
CA LYS A 258 8.67 2.96 15.51
C LYS A 258 7.77 1.94 16.19
N ALA A 259 7.13 2.35 17.29
CA ALA A 259 6.10 1.55 17.93
C ALA A 259 4.77 1.73 17.17
N MET A 260 4.09 0.62 16.84
CA MET A 260 2.89 0.64 15.99
C MET A 260 1.79 -0.28 16.54
N SER A 261 0.52 0.05 16.26
CA SER A 261 -0.65 -0.74 16.71
C SER A 261 -1.42 -1.42 15.57
N TYR A 262 -1.75 -0.67 14.52
CA TYR A 262 -2.51 -1.16 13.37
C TYR A 262 -1.83 -0.73 12.08
N CYS A 263 -1.60 -1.69 11.18
CA CYS A 263 -1.28 -1.43 9.77
C CYS A 263 -2.32 -2.13 8.91
N ILE A 264 -3.16 -1.36 8.23
CA ILE A 264 -4.29 -1.88 7.45
C ILE A 264 -4.11 -1.48 5.99
N ALA A 265 -4.06 -2.48 5.11
CA ALA A 265 -4.00 -2.27 3.68
C ALA A 265 -5.42 -2.18 3.09
N VAL A 266 -5.62 -1.27 2.14
CA VAL A 266 -6.89 -1.07 1.44
C VAL A 266 -6.60 -0.91 -0.05
N GLY A 267 -7.18 -1.76 -0.88
CA GLY A 267 -6.96 -1.74 -2.33
C GLY A 267 -8.19 -2.17 -3.12
N PHE A 268 -8.21 -1.80 -4.40
CA PHE A 268 -9.35 -2.07 -5.28
C PHE A 268 -9.59 -3.57 -5.45
N ASP A 269 -8.53 -4.35 -5.70
CA ASP A 269 -8.64 -5.79 -5.94
C ASP A 269 -8.69 -6.63 -4.66
N CYS A 270 -8.34 -6.10 -3.50
CA CYS A 270 -8.21 -6.88 -2.25
C CYS A 270 -9.14 -6.43 -1.13
N GLY A 271 -9.85 -5.32 -1.29
CA GLY A 271 -10.61 -4.70 -0.20
C GLY A 271 -9.67 -4.28 0.93
N VAL A 272 -10.10 -4.53 2.16
CA VAL A 272 -9.40 -4.25 3.41
C VAL A 272 -8.70 -5.52 3.92
N VAL A 273 -7.42 -5.40 4.27
CA VAL A 273 -6.61 -6.49 4.83
C VAL A 273 -5.80 -5.97 6.01
N ASP A 274 -5.82 -6.70 7.13
CA ASP A 274 -4.93 -6.41 8.25
C ASP A 274 -3.53 -6.95 7.95
N VAL A 275 -2.58 -6.04 7.77
CA VAL A 275 -1.18 -6.33 7.45
C VAL A 275 -0.25 -6.01 8.62
N SER A 276 -0.79 -5.77 9.81
CA SER A 276 -0.03 -5.43 11.03
C SER A 276 1.10 -6.42 11.29
N ASP A 277 0.83 -7.70 11.08
CA ASP A 277 1.78 -8.81 11.25
C ASP A 277 3.02 -8.75 10.35
N LYS A 278 2.93 -8.07 9.20
CA LYS A 278 4.04 -7.90 8.25
C LYS A 278 5.00 -6.79 8.69
N TYR A 279 4.47 -5.76 9.36
CA TYR A 279 5.20 -4.53 9.67
C TYR A 279 5.58 -4.39 11.14
N ILE A 280 4.87 -5.06 12.05
CA ILE A 280 5.14 -5.04 13.49
C ILE A 280 5.85 -6.35 13.86
N THR A 281 7.16 -6.40 13.58
CA THR A 281 7.98 -7.61 13.72
C THR A 281 8.50 -7.81 15.15
N LYS A 282 8.64 -6.72 15.93
CA LYS A 282 9.18 -6.73 17.29
C LYS A 282 8.10 -6.56 18.35
N GLN A 283 8.07 -7.47 19.32
CA GLN A 283 7.05 -7.48 20.37
C GLN A 283 7.11 -6.25 21.29
N ASP A 284 8.31 -5.73 21.58
CA ASP A 284 8.52 -4.50 22.37
C ASP A 284 8.09 -3.22 21.64
N LYS A 285 7.91 -3.29 20.31
CA LYS A 285 7.40 -2.20 19.47
C LYS A 285 5.92 -2.38 19.09
N GLN A 286 5.25 -3.40 19.62
CA GLN A 286 3.82 -3.59 19.43
C GLN A 286 3.02 -2.78 20.45
N LEU A 287 2.38 -1.71 19.99
CA LEU A 287 1.46 -0.93 20.82
C LEU A 287 0.15 -1.70 21.08
N PRO A 288 -0.55 -1.43 22.20
CA PRO A 288 -1.81 -2.07 22.51
C PRO A 288 -2.87 -1.85 21.42
N ARG A 289 -3.47 -2.94 20.92
CA ARG A 289 -4.59 -2.91 19.96
C ARG A 289 -5.92 -2.79 20.70
N ASN A 290 -6.16 -1.64 21.32
CA ASN A 290 -7.30 -1.40 22.22
C ASN A 290 -8.46 -0.61 21.58
N LYS A 291 -8.40 -0.25 20.28
CA LYS A 291 -9.52 0.40 19.57
C LYS A 291 -10.72 -0.55 19.41
N MET A 292 -10.44 -1.83 19.20
CA MET A 292 -11.42 -2.93 19.23
C MET A 292 -10.71 -4.27 19.40
N SER A 293 -11.42 -5.29 19.88
CA SER A 293 -10.87 -6.66 19.94
C SER A 293 -10.59 -7.23 18.55
N GLU A 294 -9.67 -8.18 18.49
CA GLU A 294 -9.29 -8.88 17.24
C GLU A 294 -10.48 -9.51 16.52
N ASN A 295 -11.44 -10.07 17.27
CA ASN A 295 -12.64 -10.63 16.67
C ASN A 295 -13.54 -9.56 16.05
N GLN A 296 -13.63 -8.38 16.69
CA GLN A 296 -14.40 -7.25 16.16
C GLN A 296 -13.73 -6.66 14.91
N LEU A 297 -12.40 -6.50 14.92
CA LEU A 297 -11.65 -6.05 13.74
C LEU A 297 -11.87 -6.99 12.55
N LYS A 298 -11.77 -8.30 12.79
CA LYS A 298 -12.05 -9.31 11.78
C LYS A 298 -13.48 -9.23 11.24
N GLN A 299 -14.47 -9.04 12.12
CA GLN A 299 -15.87 -8.86 11.70
C GLN A 299 -16.06 -7.58 10.88
N LEU A 300 -15.43 -6.46 11.27
CA LEU A 300 -15.47 -5.21 10.54
C LEU A 300 -14.85 -5.34 9.14
N ILE A 301 -13.64 -5.91 9.04
CA ILE A 301 -12.96 -6.13 7.75
C ILE A 301 -13.82 -7.01 6.84
N ASN A 302 -14.37 -8.10 7.38
CA ASN A 302 -15.26 -8.97 6.62
C ASN A 302 -16.52 -8.24 6.13
N LEU A 303 -17.12 -7.39 6.98
CA LEU A 303 -18.28 -6.57 6.62
C LEU A 303 -17.94 -5.58 5.50
N LEU A 304 -16.83 -4.84 5.63
CA LEU A 304 -16.41 -3.86 4.63
C LEU A 304 -16.12 -4.53 3.28
N ASN A 305 -15.38 -5.64 3.28
CA ASN A 305 -15.09 -6.39 2.06
C ASN A 305 -16.34 -6.99 1.43
N PHE A 306 -17.25 -7.50 2.25
CA PHE A 306 -18.53 -8.00 1.78
C PHE A 306 -19.34 -6.91 1.08
N GLU A 307 -19.52 -5.75 1.71
CA GLU A 307 -20.28 -4.63 1.14
C GLU A 307 -19.63 -4.06 -0.12
N TYR A 308 -18.29 -4.00 -0.15
CA TYR A 308 -17.55 -3.53 -1.31
C TYR A 308 -17.63 -4.46 -2.51
N MET A 309 -17.59 -5.78 -2.27
CA MET A 309 -17.67 -6.81 -3.31
C MET A 309 -19.10 -7.33 -3.52
N LYS A 310 -20.12 -6.66 -2.96
CA LYS A 310 -21.48 -7.22 -2.92
C LYS A 310 -22.11 -7.37 -4.31
N ASP A 311 -21.75 -6.49 -5.22
CA ASP A 311 -22.25 -6.47 -6.60
C ASP A 311 -21.34 -7.23 -7.56
N TRP A 312 -20.25 -7.82 -7.07
CA TRP A 312 -19.34 -8.57 -7.90
C TRP A 312 -19.91 -9.97 -8.09
N GLU A 313 -20.06 -10.40 -9.35
CA GLU A 313 -20.42 -11.77 -9.66
C GLU A 313 -19.32 -12.72 -9.19
N PHE A 314 -19.70 -13.90 -8.71
CA PHE A 314 -18.73 -14.93 -8.35
C PHE A 314 -18.14 -15.56 -9.62
N ASP A 315 -17.18 -14.85 -10.19
CA ASP A 315 -16.50 -15.22 -11.42
C ASP A 315 -15.10 -15.81 -11.13
N PRO A 316 -14.35 -16.28 -12.15
CA PRO A 316 -12.99 -16.74 -11.96
C PRO A 316 -12.05 -15.69 -11.35
N LYS A 317 -12.27 -14.39 -11.60
CA LYS A 317 -11.43 -13.30 -11.07
C LYS A 317 -11.60 -13.19 -9.56
N ILE A 318 -12.83 -13.11 -9.06
CA ILE A 318 -13.16 -13.11 -7.63
C ILE A 318 -12.59 -14.34 -6.92
N PHE A 319 -12.76 -15.51 -7.52
CA PHE A 319 -12.20 -16.73 -6.95
C PHE A 319 -10.67 -16.67 -6.86
N GLY A 320 -10.00 -16.14 -7.88
CA GLY A 320 -8.55 -15.89 -7.87
C GLY A 320 -8.12 -14.97 -6.72
N LEU A 321 -8.79 -13.83 -6.56
CA LEU A 321 -8.52 -12.88 -5.47
C LEU A 321 -8.73 -13.50 -4.08
N MET A 322 -9.75 -14.37 -3.92
CA MET A 322 -9.96 -15.12 -2.68
C MET A 322 -8.83 -16.12 -2.42
N VAL A 323 -8.32 -16.79 -3.45
CA VAL A 323 -7.17 -17.71 -3.33
C VAL A 323 -5.92 -16.94 -2.91
N GLU A 324 -5.63 -15.80 -3.56
CA GLU A 324 -4.52 -14.93 -3.20
C GLU A 324 -4.60 -14.44 -1.74
N ALA A 325 -5.77 -13.96 -1.30
CA ALA A 325 -5.97 -13.51 0.08
C ALA A 325 -5.81 -14.65 1.11
N ASN A 326 -6.15 -15.89 0.74
CA ASN A 326 -5.90 -17.05 1.59
C ASN A 326 -4.41 -17.43 1.62
N TYR A 327 -3.71 -17.29 0.48
CA TYR A 327 -2.28 -17.53 0.39
C TYR A 327 -1.50 -16.53 1.24
N GLU A 328 -1.83 -15.24 1.19
CA GLU A 328 -1.24 -14.18 2.03
C GLU A 328 -1.35 -14.52 3.52
N LYS A 329 -2.54 -14.94 3.99
CA LYS A 329 -2.77 -15.35 5.39
C LYS A 329 -1.91 -16.56 5.80
N LEU A 330 -1.66 -17.50 4.90
CA LEU A 330 -0.80 -18.65 5.16
C LEU A 330 0.67 -18.26 5.18
N TYR A 331 1.07 -17.38 4.27
CA TYR A 331 2.44 -16.88 4.17
C TYR A 331 2.83 -16.10 5.43
N CYS A 332 2.02 -15.13 5.88
CA CYS A 332 2.27 -14.39 7.11
C CYS A 332 2.39 -15.30 8.35
N LYS A 333 1.58 -16.36 8.43
CA LYS A 333 1.68 -17.37 9.51
C LYS A 333 2.98 -18.17 9.46
N ARG A 334 3.46 -18.53 8.27
CA ARG A 334 4.71 -19.28 8.09
C ARG A 334 5.94 -18.41 8.31
N ALA A 335 5.95 -17.17 7.82
CA ALA A 335 7.03 -16.22 8.05
C ALA A 335 7.28 -15.98 9.55
N LYS A 336 6.20 -15.90 10.34
CA LYS A 336 6.28 -15.86 11.82
C LYS A 336 6.88 -17.11 12.46
N GLN A 337 6.84 -18.26 11.79
CA GLN A 337 7.33 -19.55 12.30
C GLN A 337 8.76 -19.87 11.85
N GLY A 338 9.33 -19.09 10.94
CA GLY A 338 10.71 -19.25 10.47
C GLY A 338 11.22 -17.94 9.87
N ALA A 339 11.81 -17.08 10.69
CA ALA A 339 12.40 -15.83 10.26
C ALA A 339 13.92 -15.98 10.08
N ALA A 340 14.36 -16.11 8.83
CA ALA A 340 15.66 -15.64 8.39
C ALA A 340 15.39 -14.70 7.22
N ALA A 341 15.33 -13.39 7.50
CA ALA A 341 15.25 -12.38 6.46
C ALA A 341 16.65 -12.22 5.83
N LEU A 342 16.70 -12.17 4.49
CA LEU A 342 17.90 -11.79 3.76
C LEU A 342 18.18 -10.31 4.07
N HIS A 343 19.26 -10.06 4.82
CA HIS A 343 19.71 -8.72 5.17
C HIS A 343 20.47 -8.08 4.00
N GLU A 344 19.85 -7.11 3.34
CA GLU A 344 20.63 -6.00 2.77
C GLU A 344 20.81 -4.91 3.85
N GLN A 345 21.96 -4.22 3.83
CA GLN A 345 22.21 -3.11 4.74
C GLN A 345 21.19 -1.99 4.49
N THR A 346 20.34 -1.74 5.48
CA THR A 346 19.31 -0.72 5.42
C THR A 346 19.86 0.66 5.78
N VAL A 347 19.50 1.67 4.99
CA VAL A 347 19.79 3.08 5.28
C VAL A 347 18.71 3.58 6.27
N GLY A 348 19.10 4.39 7.25
CA GLY A 348 18.15 5.01 8.19
C GLY A 348 17.17 5.97 7.49
N ARG A 349 16.16 6.44 8.23
CA ARG A 349 15.09 7.33 7.72
C ARG A 349 15.64 8.49 6.88
N GLN A 350 15.09 8.67 5.69
CA GLN A 350 15.49 9.68 4.72
C GLN A 350 14.50 10.85 4.62
N SER A 351 13.23 10.67 5.00
CA SER A 351 12.21 11.73 4.99
C SER A 351 11.95 12.35 6.36
N GLY A 352 11.69 13.66 6.41
CA GLY A 352 11.34 14.38 7.64
C GLY A 352 12.52 14.63 8.58
N ASP A 353 12.65 15.86 9.08
CA ASP A 353 13.76 16.21 10.00
C ASP A 353 13.51 15.65 11.41
N LYS A 354 14.57 15.55 12.23
CA LYS A 354 14.49 14.98 13.59
C LYS A 354 13.41 15.63 14.47
N GLU A 355 13.29 16.94 14.43
CA GLU A 355 12.26 17.66 15.21
C GLU A 355 10.85 17.32 14.71
N TRP A 356 10.65 17.24 13.39
CA TRP A 356 9.37 16.89 12.78
C TRP A 356 8.96 15.45 13.13
N THR A 357 9.91 14.51 13.03
CA THR A 357 9.68 13.08 13.31
C THR A 357 9.41 12.83 14.78
N GLN A 358 10.12 13.50 15.70
CA GLN A 358 9.88 13.41 17.13
C GLN A 358 8.53 14.01 17.54
N ALA A 359 8.16 15.17 16.99
CA ALA A 359 6.90 15.83 17.30
C ALA A 359 5.66 14.97 16.96
N ARG A 360 5.79 14.05 16.00
CA ARG A 360 4.72 13.13 15.56
C ARG A 360 4.85 11.72 16.14
N GLY A 361 5.83 11.47 17.02
CA GLY A 361 6.06 10.15 17.61
C GLY A 361 6.64 9.11 16.63
N GLU A 362 7.22 9.56 15.52
CA GLU A 362 7.78 8.69 14.48
C GLU A 362 9.30 8.50 14.60
N GLY A 363 9.94 9.09 15.62
CA GLY A 363 11.40 9.09 15.82
C GLY A 363 11.93 7.94 16.69
N GLY A 364 11.15 6.88 16.93
CA GLY A 364 11.59 5.66 17.63
C GLY A 364 11.97 5.78 19.11
N SER A 365 11.91 7.00 19.66
CA SER A 365 12.34 7.35 21.03
C SER A 365 11.20 7.20 22.04
N SER A 366 10.47 6.08 21.96
CA SER A 366 9.42 5.73 22.92
C SER A 366 9.45 4.24 23.22
#